data_AF-A0A098AN94-F1
#
_entry.id   AF-A0A098AN94-F1
#
_cell.length_a   1.000
_cell.length_b   1.000
_cell.length_c   1.000
_cell.angle_alpha   90.00
_cell.angle_beta   90.00
_cell.angle_gamma   90.00
#
_symmetry.space_group_name_H-M   'P 1'
#
loop_
_entity.id
_entity.type
_entity.pdbx_description
1 polymer ?
#
loop_
_entity_poly.entity_id
_entity_poly.type
_entity_poly.pdbx_seq_one_letter_code
_entity_poly.pdbx_strand_id
1 'polypeptide(L)' 'MKSFKDFRESLTAEDMQAISAKANEATKQIDHTDGLQLGKVSGLTSVITTIELLEKYHEWLHS' A
#
# COMPACT_ATOMS: atom_id res chain seq x y z
N MET A 1 -23.27 8.66 -7.59
CA MET A 1 -22.48 7.49 -8.00
C MET A 1 -21.12 7.63 -7.34
N LYS A 2 -20.65 6.62 -6.61
CA LYS A 2 -19.31 6.63 -6.00
C LYS A 2 -18.26 6.71 -7.12
N SER A 3 -17.32 7.66 -7.05
CA SER A 3 -16.22 7.78 -8.02
C SER A 3 -14.86 7.46 -7.41
N PHE A 4 -13.88 7.08 -8.24
CA PHE A 4 -12.51 6.88 -7.77
C PHE A 4 -11.87 8.15 -7.20
N LYS A 5 -12.33 9.34 -7.62
CA LYS A 5 -11.88 10.60 -7.04
C LYS A 5 -12.35 10.71 -5.58
N ASP A 6 -13.61 10.41 -5.31
CA ASP A 6 -14.17 10.46 -3.96
C ASP A 6 -13.47 9.45 -3.03
N PHE A 7 -13.13 8.27 -3.55
CA PHE A 7 -12.31 7.31 -2.81
C PHE A 7 -10.97 7.90 -2.40
N ARG A 8 -10.22 8.50 -3.33
CA ARG A 8 -8.92 9.11 -3.00
C ARG A 8 -9.03 10.21 -1.96
N GLU A 9 -10.11 10.99 -2.00
CA GLU A 9 -10.37 12.05 -1.01
C GLU A 9 -10.83 11.49 0.34
N SER A 10 -11.35 10.26 0.38
CA SER A 10 -11.72 9.55 1.61
C SER A 10 -10.54 8.90 2.34
N LEU A 11 -9.40 8.71 1.67
CA LEU A 11 -8.21 8.12 2.29
C LEU A 11 -7.62 9.08 3.35
N THR A 12 -7.53 8.58 4.57
CA THR A 12 -6.96 9.34 5.69
C THR A 12 -5.44 9.16 5.77
N ALA A 13 -4.78 10.04 6.52
CA ALA A 13 -3.37 9.86 6.85
C ALA A 13 -3.12 8.55 7.61
N GLU A 14 -4.07 8.12 8.45
CA GLU A 14 -4.00 6.85 9.19
C GLU A 14 -4.08 5.66 8.24
N ASP A 15 -4.94 5.70 7.22
CA ASP A 15 -5.00 4.66 6.18
C ASP A 15 -3.65 4.52 5.47
N MET A 16 -3.06 5.65 5.06
CA MET A 16 -1.77 5.65 4.36
C MET A 16 -0.62 5.17 5.24
N GLN A 17 -0.64 5.53 6.53
CA GLN A 17 0.34 5.03 7.50
C GLN A 17 0.19 3.52 7.73
N ALA A 18 -1.04 3.01 7.86
CA ALA A 18 -1.29 1.58 8.02
C ALA A 18 -0.81 0.78 6.80
N ILE A 19 -1.10 1.26 5.59
CA ILE A 19 -0.64 0.65 4.34
C ILE A 19 0.89 0.64 4.26
N SER A 20 1.53 1.77 4.59
CA SER A 20 2.99 1.88 4.60
C SER A 20 3.62 0.96 5.63
N ALA A 21 3.06 0.89 6.84
CA ALA A 21 3.55 0.01 7.91
C ALA A 21 3.47 -1.46 7.49
N LYS A 22 2.35 -1.89 6.90
CA LYS A 22 2.17 -3.26 6.40
C LYS A 22 3.15 -3.60 5.27
N ALA A 23 3.37 -2.67 4.35
CA ALA A 23 4.34 -2.84 3.27
C ALA A 23 5.79 -2.93 3.79
N ASN A 24 6.16 -2.10 4.76
CA ASN A 24 7.49 -2.12 5.38
C ASN A 24 7.73 -3.39 6.21
N GLU A 25 6.71 -3.83 6.95
CA GLU A 25 6.76 -5.06 7.74
C GLU A 25 7.00 -6.28 6.86
N ALA A 26 6.40 -6.32 5.67
CA ALA A 26 6.59 -7.41 4.71
C ALA A 26 7.99 -7.45 4.08
N THR A 27 8.70 -6.32 4.03
CA THR A 27 10.06 -6.23 3.48
C THR A 27 11.15 -6.22 4.55
N LYS A 28 10.81 -6.25 5.84
CA LYS A 28 11.77 -6.08 6.95
C LYS A 28 12.90 -7.10 7.00
N GLN A 29 12.67 -8.30 6.45
CA GLN A 29 13.64 -9.39 6.44
C GLN A 29 14.57 -9.34 5.22
N ILE A 30 14.32 -8.44 4.29
CA ILE A 30 15.15 -8.27 3.10
C ILE A 30 16.34 -7.40 3.49
N ASP A 31 17.53 -7.81 3.10
CA ASP A 31 18.75 -7.01 3.30
C ASP A 31 18.66 -5.72 2.46
N HIS A 32 18.91 -4.56 3.06
CA HIS A 32 18.82 -3.26 2.38
C HIS A 32 20.20 -2.72 1.94
N THR A 33 21.27 -3.52 2.07
CA THR A 33 22.65 -3.09 1.76
C THR A 33 23.03 -3.30 0.29
N ASP A 34 22.30 -4.14 -0.44
CA ASP A 34 22.56 -4.47 -1.84
C ASP A 34 21.50 -3.87 -2.78
N GLY A 35 21.95 -3.36 -3.94
CA GLY A 35 21.09 -2.68 -4.91
C GLY A 35 20.00 -3.58 -5.52
N LEU A 36 20.27 -4.87 -5.74
CA LEU A 36 19.26 -5.81 -6.23
C LEU A 36 18.20 -6.07 -5.15
N GLN A 37 18.61 -6.14 -3.89
CA GLN A 37 17.67 -6.30 -2.77
C GLN A 37 16.83 -5.04 -2.54
N LEU A 38 17.40 -3.84 -2.67
CA LEU A 38 16.64 -2.58 -2.65
C LEU A 38 15.59 -2.52 -3.77
N GLY A 39 15.93 -3.04 -4.96
CA GLY A 39 14.97 -3.19 -6.05
C GLY A 39 13.80 -4.13 -5.69
N LYS A 40 14.09 -5.25 -5.03
CA LYS A 40 13.07 -6.19 -4.54
C LYS A 40 12.19 -5.56 -3.46
N VAL A 41 12.78 -4.86 -2.49
CA VAL A 41 12.04 -4.11 -1.46
C VAL A 41 11.06 -3.15 -2.13
N SER A 42 11.56 -2.30 -3.03
CA SER A 42 10.74 -1.29 -3.72
C SER A 42 9.60 -1.92 -4.53
N GLY A 43 9.87 -3.03 -5.22
CA GLY A 43 8.87 -3.78 -5.98
C GLY A 43 7.80 -4.39 -5.07
N LEU A 44 8.20 -5.06 -3.99
CA LEU A 44 7.29 -5.68 -3.03
C LEU A 44 6.44 -4.65 -2.30
N THR A 45 7.04 -3.55 -1.84
CA THR A 45 6.32 -2.43 -1.22
C THR A 45 5.25 -1.91 -2.17
N SER A 46 5.58 -1.71 -3.45
CA SER A 46 4.64 -1.22 -4.46
C SER A 46 3.46 -2.17 -4.70
N VAL A 47 3.74 -3.48 -4.79
CA VAL A 47 2.70 -4.51 -4.94
C VAL A 47 1.76 -4.54 -3.74
N ILE A 48 2.32 -4.54 -2.52
CA ILE A 48 1.54 -4.60 -1.29
C ILE A 48 0.69 -3.34 -1.15
N THR A 49 1.27 -2.14 -1.31
CA THR A 49 0.53 -0.88 -1.28
C THR A 49 -0.63 -0.88 -2.28
N THR A 50 -0.43 -1.41 -3.48
CA THR A 50 -1.49 -1.51 -4.50
C THR A 50 -2.62 -2.44 -4.05
N ILE A 51 -2.29 -3.61 -3.50
CA ILE A 51 -3.30 -4.57 -3.02
C ILE A 51 -4.13 -3.94 -1.89
N GLU A 52 -3.50 -3.31 -0.90
CA GLU A 52 -4.23 -2.69 0.21
C GLU A 52 -5.16 -1.55 -0.25
N LEU A 53 -4.70 -0.74 -1.23
CA LEU A 53 -5.54 0.31 -1.81
C LEU A 53 -6.73 -0.26 -2.58
N LEU A 54 -6.56 -1.40 -3.27
CA LEU A 54 -7.64 -2.09 -3.96
C LEU A 54 -8.64 -2.71 -2.98
N GLU A 55 -8.17 -3.32 -1.88
CA GLU A 55 -9.02 -3.84 -0.82
C GLU A 55 -9.87 -2.73 -0.20
N LYS A 56 -9.23 -1.61 0.20
CA LYS A 56 -9.96 -0.44 0.72
C LYS A 56 -10.93 0.15 -0.29
N TYR A 57 -10.55 0.22 -1.56
CA TYR A 57 -11.46 0.69 -2.60
C TYR A 57 -12.68 -0.23 -2.75
N HIS A 58 -12.48 -1.53 -2.68
CA HIS A 58 -13.56 -2.52 -2.71
C HIS A 58 -14.50 -2.34 -1.52
N GLU A 59 -13.98 -2.28 -0.30
CA GLU A 59 -14.77 -2.04 0.92
C GLU A 59 -15.53 -0.70 0.85
N TRP A 60 -14.86 0.37 0.39
CA TRP A 60 -15.46 1.68 0.23
C TRP A 60 -16.55 1.70 -0.86
N LEU A 61 -16.42 0.93 -1.94
CA LEU A 61 -17.45 0.82 -2.97
C LEU A 61 -18.71 0.14 -2.43
N HIS A 62 -18.55 -0.92 -1.64
CA HIS A 62 -19.64 -1.80 -1.19
C HIS A 62 -20.26 -1.44 0.17
N SER A 63 -19.77 -0.37 0.81
CA SER A 63 -20.32 0.22 2.05
C SER A 63 -21.55 1.10 1.85
#